data_AF-A0A9D8WQ21-F1
#
_entry.id   AF-A0A9D8WQ21-F1
#
_cell.length_a   1.000
_cell.length_b   1.000
_cell.length_c   1.000
_cell.angle_alpha   90.00
_cell.angle_beta   90.00
_cell.angle_gamma   90.00
#
_symmetry.space_group_name_H-M   'P 1'
#
loop_
_entity.id
_entity.type
_entity.pdbx_description
1 polymer ?
#
loop_
_entity_poly.entity_id
_entity_poly.type
_entity_poly.pdbx_seq_one_letter_code
_entity_poly.pdbx_strand_id
1 'polypeptide(L)'
;MPNIALASLHREIAVQEHFVQQLVAEQGYRERRPEDHDKPLALDVELVCEFLKASQPEAWKALEAQYPGSAQRTVIDQLSKMLKRVGTLEVLRQGIKLVPNIKFQLCAFKPASSINWDLVRLYEANIL
;
A
#
# COMPACT_ATOMS: atom_id res chain seq x y z
N MET A 1 26.93 7.62 -2.18
CA MET A 1 26.73 8.28 -3.48
C MET A 1 26.45 7.21 -4.53
N PRO A 2 25.50 7.42 -5.45
CA PRO A 2 25.26 6.47 -6.54
C PRO A 2 26.56 6.28 -7.31
N ASN A 3 26.90 5.04 -7.62
CA ASN A 3 28.08 4.72 -8.41
C ASN A 3 27.77 4.88 -9.91
N ILE A 4 27.35 6.10 -10.29
CA ILE A 4 27.14 6.46 -11.69
C ILE A 4 28.46 6.97 -12.22
N ALA A 5 28.95 6.38 -13.32
CA ALA A 5 30.15 6.87 -13.97
C ALA A 5 29.98 8.34 -14.38
N LEU A 6 31.02 9.17 -14.21
CA LEU A 6 31.01 10.59 -14.60
C LEU A 6 30.57 10.80 -16.06
N ALA A 7 30.91 9.87 -16.96
CA ALA A 7 30.51 9.89 -18.35
C ALA A 7 28.98 9.75 -18.58
N SER A 8 28.23 9.23 -17.60
CA SER A 8 26.78 9.00 -17.69
C SER A 8 25.93 9.96 -16.87
N LEU A 9 26.53 10.97 -16.21
CA LEU A 9 25.80 11.89 -15.33
C LEU A 9 24.69 12.69 -16.03
N HIS A 10 24.83 12.94 -17.33
CA HIS A 10 23.83 13.66 -18.13
C HIS A 10 22.65 12.79 -18.58
N ARG A 11 22.64 11.49 -18.26
CA ARG A 11 21.58 10.55 -18.68
C ARG A 11 20.42 10.55 -17.69
N GLU A 12 19.23 10.19 -18.16
CA GLU A 12 18.02 10.10 -17.32
C GLU A 12 18.20 9.18 -16.11
N ILE A 13 18.95 8.09 -16.25
CA ILE A 13 19.22 7.15 -15.15
C ILE A 13 19.85 7.85 -13.94
N ALA A 14 20.71 8.85 -14.16
CA ALA A 14 21.34 9.57 -13.09
C ALA A 14 20.35 10.44 -12.30
N VAL A 15 19.40 11.03 -13.00
CA VAL A 15 18.30 11.82 -12.42
C VAL A 15 17.34 10.90 -11.67
N GLN A 16 16.99 9.73 -12.24
CA GLN A 16 16.11 8.74 -11.62
C GLN A 16 16.70 8.20 -10.31
N GLU A 17 17.97 7.76 -10.32
CA GLU A 17 18.64 7.27 -9.11
C GLU A 17 18.73 8.35 -8.03
N HIS A 18 18.99 9.61 -8.41
CA HIS A 18 19.02 10.71 -7.45
C HIS A 18 17.64 10.92 -6.81
N PHE A 19 16.56 10.92 -7.61
CA PHE A 19 15.20 11.04 -7.07
C PHE A 19 14.85 9.90 -6.13
N VAL A 20 15.12 8.65 -6.52
CA VAL A 20 14.85 7.48 -5.67
C VAL A 20 15.61 7.61 -4.34
N GLN A 21 16.88 7.98 -4.38
CA GLN A 21 17.69 8.16 -3.17
C GLN A 21 17.12 9.23 -2.23
N GLN A 22 16.72 10.38 -2.77
CA GLN A 22 16.15 11.48 -1.96
C GLN A 22 14.80 11.09 -1.36
N LEU A 23 13.93 10.46 -2.14
CA LEU A 23 12.61 10.01 -1.68
C LEU A 23 12.73 8.97 -0.56
N VAL A 24 13.67 8.04 -0.70
CA VAL A 24 13.89 6.98 0.30
C VAL A 24 14.57 7.53 1.56
N ALA A 25 15.61 8.35 1.40
CA ALA A 25 16.39 8.84 2.54
C ALA A 25 15.64 9.89 3.39
N GLU A 26 14.82 10.73 2.76
CA GLU A 26 14.28 11.94 3.42
C GLU A 26 12.76 12.02 3.46
N GLN A 27 12.05 11.32 2.57
CA GLN A 27 10.60 11.50 2.38
C GLN A 27 9.78 10.26 2.79
N GLY A 28 10.42 9.25 3.38
CA GLY A 28 9.75 8.06 3.89
C GLY A 28 9.25 7.08 2.82
N TYR A 29 9.69 7.24 1.57
CA TYR A 29 9.35 6.28 0.51
C TYR A 29 10.12 4.98 0.66
N ARG A 30 9.49 3.89 0.26
CA ARG A 30 10.15 2.59 0.15
C ARG A 30 10.42 2.31 -1.33
N GLU A 31 11.68 2.05 -1.67
CA GLU A 31 12.04 1.63 -3.02
C GLU A 31 11.43 0.26 -3.33
N ARG A 32 10.88 0.13 -4.54
CA ARG A 32 10.25 -1.09 -5.07
C ARG A 32 10.83 -1.42 -6.43
N ARG A 33 10.85 -2.70 -6.78
CA ARG A 33 11.33 -3.17 -8.07
C ARG A 33 10.16 -3.30 -9.05
N PRO A 34 10.39 -3.24 -10.37
CA PRO A 34 9.34 -3.41 -11.36
C PRO A 34 8.56 -4.72 -11.23
N GLU A 35 9.18 -5.77 -10.70
CA GLU A 35 8.56 -7.09 -10.50
C GLU A 35 7.59 -7.12 -9.32
N ASP A 36 7.74 -6.19 -8.38
CA ASP A 36 6.87 -6.10 -7.20
C ASP A 36 5.50 -5.49 -7.56
N HIS A 37 5.39 -4.82 -8.72
CA HIS A 37 4.17 -4.22 -9.24
C HIS A 37 3.45 -5.12 -10.26
N ASP A 38 2.26 -5.61 -9.91
CA ASP A 38 1.40 -6.36 -10.81
C ASP A 38 0.72 -5.40 -11.80
N LYS A 39 1.23 -5.35 -13.04
CA LYS A 39 0.72 -4.46 -14.09
C LYS A 39 -0.76 -4.71 -14.44
N PRO A 40 -1.23 -5.96 -14.64
CA PRO A 40 -2.66 -6.23 -14.85
C PRO A 40 -3.59 -5.72 -13.73
N LEU A 41 -3.15 -5.81 -12.48
CA LEU A 41 -3.92 -5.33 -11.33
C LEU A 41 -3.72 -3.83 -11.07
N ALA A 42 -2.62 -3.26 -11.58
CA ALA A 42 -2.11 -1.93 -11.23
C ALA A 42 -1.90 -1.77 -9.71
N LEU A 43 -1.41 -2.82 -9.05
CA LEU A 43 -1.21 -2.88 -7.60
C LEU A 43 0.14 -3.49 -7.25
N ASP A 44 0.72 -3.00 -6.16
CA ASP A 44 1.74 -3.74 -5.42
C ASP A 44 1.05 -4.63 -4.38
N VAL A 45 0.92 -5.92 -4.69
CA VAL A 45 0.14 -6.87 -3.87
C VAL A 45 0.78 -7.10 -2.51
N GLU A 46 2.12 -7.08 -2.44
CA GLU A 46 2.85 -7.26 -1.19
C GLU A 46 2.59 -6.09 -0.25
N LEU A 47 2.73 -4.84 -0.73
CA LEU A 47 2.48 -3.65 0.07
C LEU A 47 1.04 -3.58 0.57
N VAL A 48 0.05 -3.89 -0.28
CA VAL A 48 -1.36 -3.96 0.13
C VAL A 48 -1.53 -4.95 1.29
N CYS A 49 -0.98 -6.14 1.18
CA CYS A 49 -1.11 -7.15 2.24
C CYS A 49 -0.35 -6.75 3.51
N GLU A 50 0.85 -6.18 3.38
CA GLU A 50 1.65 -5.68 4.49
C GLU A 50 0.87 -4.59 5.25
N PHE A 51 0.33 -3.60 4.54
CA PHE A 51 -0.48 -2.54 5.10
C PHE A 51 -1.68 -3.09 5.86
N LEU A 52 -2.45 -4.02 5.27
CA LEU A 52 -3.64 -4.57 5.90
C LEU A 52 -3.31 -5.40 7.14
N LYS A 53 -2.24 -6.21 7.10
CA LYS A 53 -1.77 -7.00 8.25
C LYS A 53 -1.28 -6.11 9.40
N ALA A 54 -0.54 -5.04 9.11
CA ALA A 54 0.01 -4.15 10.13
C ALA A 54 -1.03 -3.18 10.71
N SER A 55 -1.87 -2.59 9.85
CA SER A 55 -2.87 -1.60 10.27
C SER A 55 -4.10 -2.25 10.92
N GLN A 56 -4.56 -3.39 10.40
CA GLN A 56 -5.85 -4.02 10.70
C GLN A 56 -5.73 -5.53 10.96
N PRO A 57 -4.89 -5.97 11.93
CA PRO A 57 -4.57 -7.37 12.16
C PRO A 57 -5.77 -8.23 12.53
N GLU A 58 -6.75 -7.70 13.28
CA GLU A 58 -7.95 -8.44 13.67
C GLU A 58 -8.85 -8.75 12.47
N ALA A 59 -9.00 -7.80 11.53
CA ALA A 59 -9.71 -8.04 10.29
C ALA A 59 -8.98 -9.05 9.39
N TRP A 60 -7.64 -9.01 9.38
CA TRP A 60 -6.82 -9.99 8.65
C TRP A 60 -6.95 -11.41 9.23
N LYS A 61 -6.89 -11.57 10.55
CA LYS A 61 -7.11 -12.87 11.22
C LYS A 61 -8.50 -13.43 10.90
N ALA A 62 -9.52 -12.59 10.92
CA ALA A 62 -10.88 -13.00 10.57
C ALA A 62 -10.96 -13.47 9.10
N LEU A 63 -10.25 -12.78 8.19
CA LEU A 63 -10.14 -13.19 6.80
C LEU A 63 -9.43 -14.54 6.64
N GLU A 64 -8.32 -14.75 7.32
CA GLU A 64 -7.58 -16.02 7.28
C GLU A 64 -8.40 -17.19 7.87
N ALA A 65 -9.16 -16.95 8.93
CA ALA A 65 -10.05 -17.96 9.51
C ALA A 65 -11.18 -18.34 8.53
N GLN A 66 -11.71 -17.37 7.78
CA GLN A 66 -12.78 -17.60 6.82
C GLN A 66 -12.28 -18.21 5.49
N TYR A 67 -11.06 -17.85 5.06
CA TYR A 67 -10.47 -18.23 3.78
C TYR A 67 -9.04 -18.78 3.98
N PRO A 68 -8.87 -19.91 4.67
CA PRO A 68 -7.56 -20.48 4.95
C PRO A 68 -6.81 -20.78 3.66
N GLY A 69 -5.54 -20.32 3.57
CA GLY A 69 -4.69 -20.49 2.39
C GLY A 69 -5.05 -19.63 1.19
N SER A 70 -6.11 -18.81 1.25
CA SER A 70 -6.57 -17.97 0.12
C SER A 70 -6.86 -16.51 0.49
N ALA A 71 -6.68 -16.11 1.75
CA ALA A 71 -6.93 -14.75 2.25
C ALA A 71 -6.35 -13.63 1.35
N GLN A 72 -5.07 -13.71 0.98
CA GLN A 72 -4.42 -12.74 0.09
C GLN A 72 -5.14 -12.65 -1.26
N ARG A 73 -5.39 -13.79 -1.92
CA ARG A 73 -6.09 -13.80 -3.21
C ARG A 73 -7.48 -13.19 -3.07
N THR A 74 -8.21 -13.58 -2.04
CA THR A 74 -9.59 -13.12 -1.77
C THR A 74 -9.65 -11.60 -1.57
N VAL A 75 -8.73 -11.01 -0.81
CA VAL A 75 -8.72 -9.55 -0.59
C VAL A 75 -8.32 -8.78 -1.84
N ILE A 76 -7.35 -9.28 -2.62
CA ILE A 76 -6.90 -8.63 -3.86
C ILE A 76 -7.95 -8.71 -4.95
N ASP A 77 -8.61 -9.86 -5.12
CA ASP A 77 -9.71 -10.03 -6.08
C ASP A 77 -10.85 -9.06 -5.76
N GLN A 78 -11.22 -8.93 -4.48
CA GLN A 78 -12.24 -7.99 -4.05
C GLN A 78 -11.80 -6.52 -4.22
N LEU A 79 -10.55 -6.19 -3.89
CA LEU A 79 -10.00 -4.85 -4.07
C LEU A 79 -10.02 -4.45 -5.56
N SER A 80 -9.50 -5.30 -6.44
CA SER A 80 -9.49 -5.06 -7.89
C SER A 80 -10.91 -4.89 -8.44
N LYS A 81 -11.86 -5.73 -8.00
CA LYS A 81 -13.28 -5.60 -8.36
C LYS A 81 -13.86 -4.26 -7.90
N MET A 82 -13.55 -3.83 -6.69
CA MET A 82 -14.04 -2.57 -6.14
C MET A 82 -13.44 -1.36 -6.84
N LEU A 83 -12.13 -1.35 -7.09
CA LEU A 83 -11.45 -0.30 -7.85
C LEU A 83 -12.07 -0.12 -9.24
N LYS A 84 -12.35 -1.22 -9.95
CA LYS A 84 -13.01 -1.18 -11.26
C LYS A 84 -14.47 -0.70 -11.20
N ARG A 85 -15.18 -1.00 -10.11
CA ARG A 85 -16.62 -0.71 -9.98
C ARG A 85 -16.91 0.71 -9.52
N VAL A 86 -16.18 1.21 -8.53
CA VAL A 86 -16.50 2.49 -7.86
C VAL A 86 -15.36 3.52 -7.98
N GLY A 87 -14.19 3.12 -8.49
CA GLY A 87 -13.02 3.98 -8.62
C GLY A 87 -12.19 4.11 -7.35
N THR A 88 -10.95 4.57 -7.51
CA THR A 88 -9.94 4.66 -6.44
C THR A 88 -10.39 5.56 -5.29
N LEU A 89 -10.95 6.73 -5.58
CA LEU A 89 -11.34 7.69 -4.53
C LEU A 89 -12.39 7.10 -3.56
N GLU A 90 -13.38 6.38 -4.09
CA GLU A 90 -14.43 5.77 -3.27
C GLU A 90 -13.87 4.61 -2.44
N VAL A 91 -12.96 3.81 -3.02
CA VAL A 91 -12.24 2.75 -2.28
C VAL A 91 -11.41 3.33 -1.14
N LEU A 92 -10.70 4.43 -1.36
CA LEU A 92 -9.91 5.08 -0.29
C LEU A 92 -10.81 5.67 0.80
N ARG A 93 -11.98 6.21 0.46
CA ARG A 93 -12.92 6.80 1.43
C ARG A 93 -13.68 5.77 2.25
N GLN A 94 -14.15 4.69 1.61
CA GLN A 94 -15.06 3.73 2.24
C GLN A 94 -14.43 2.39 2.59
N GLY A 95 -13.28 2.09 1.98
CA GLY A 95 -12.66 0.79 2.04
C GLY A 95 -13.37 -0.26 1.19
N ILE A 96 -13.07 -1.53 1.47
CA ILE A 96 -13.71 -2.69 0.86
C ILE A 96 -14.37 -3.57 1.92
N LYS A 97 -15.40 -4.32 1.52
CA LYS A 97 -16.12 -5.27 2.37
C LYS A 97 -16.09 -6.66 1.75
N LEU A 98 -15.87 -7.67 2.58
CA LEU A 98 -15.92 -9.09 2.26
C LEU A 98 -16.99 -9.79 3.11
N VAL A 99 -17.57 -10.85 2.57
CA VAL A 99 -18.59 -11.67 3.24
C VAL A 99 -17.92 -12.60 4.27
N PRO A 100 -18.48 -12.83 5.47
CA PRO A 100 -19.78 -12.35 5.94
C PRO A 100 -19.80 -10.92 6.51
N ASN A 101 -18.71 -10.35 7.01
CA ASN A 101 -18.68 -8.94 7.45
C ASN A 101 -17.25 -8.39 7.71
N ILE A 102 -16.26 -8.75 6.89
CA ILE A 102 -14.89 -8.28 7.08
C ILE A 102 -14.72 -6.98 6.29
N LYS A 103 -14.29 -5.90 6.96
CA LYS A 103 -14.05 -4.59 6.34
C LYS A 103 -12.58 -4.23 6.43
N PHE A 104 -12.03 -3.73 5.32
CA PHE A 104 -10.69 -3.14 5.27
C PHE A 104 -10.76 -1.70 4.78
N GLN A 105 -10.09 -0.80 5.48
CA GLN A 105 -9.73 0.53 5.00
C GLN A 105 -8.41 0.44 4.22
N LEU A 106 -8.25 1.25 3.18
CA LEU A 106 -7.06 1.25 2.32
C LEU A 106 -6.19 2.51 2.50
N CYS A 107 -6.62 3.43 3.36
CA CYS A 107 -5.80 4.53 3.85
C CYS A 107 -6.40 5.04 5.17
N ALA A 108 -5.57 5.68 5.99
CA ALA A 108 -6.03 6.48 7.11
C ALA A 108 -5.76 7.96 6.83
N PHE A 109 -6.73 8.84 7.13
CA PHE A 109 -6.54 10.27 7.00
C PHE A 109 -5.93 10.86 8.26
N LYS A 110 -5.18 11.95 8.11
CA LYS A 110 -4.56 12.65 9.24
C LYS A 110 -5.65 13.04 10.26
N PRO A 111 -5.53 12.62 11.53
CA PRO A 111 -6.52 12.94 12.55
C PRO A 111 -6.50 14.44 12.88
N ALA A 112 -7.65 14.97 13.31
CA ALA A 112 -7.77 16.39 13.70
C ALA A 112 -7.00 16.73 14.99
N SER A 113 -6.77 15.75 15.85
CA SER A 113 -5.96 15.88 17.07
C SER A 113 -5.24 14.56 17.37
N SER A 114 -4.17 14.64 18.17
CA SER A 114 -3.40 13.48 18.64
C SER A 114 -4.01 12.79 19.87
N ILE A 115 -5.23 13.16 20.28
CA ILE A 115 -5.90 12.58 21.45
C ILE A 115 -6.26 11.11 21.19
N ASN A 116 -6.66 10.79 19.96
CA ASN A 116 -6.95 9.43 19.56
C ASN A 116 -5.69 8.78 18.96
N TRP A 117 -4.90 8.16 19.84
CA TRP A 117 -3.65 7.48 19.48
C TRP A 117 -3.86 6.36 18.46
N ASP A 118 -5.01 5.69 18.43
CA ASP A 118 -5.29 4.65 17.45
C ASP A 118 -5.39 5.24 16.03
N LEU A 119 -6.02 6.41 15.88
CA LEU A 119 -6.08 7.09 14.58
C LEU A 119 -4.72 7.61 14.13
N VAL A 120 -3.89 8.08 15.07
CA VAL A 120 -2.50 8.48 14.79
C VAL A 120 -1.70 7.26 14.30
N ARG A 121 -1.75 6.15 15.03
CA ARG A 121 -1.10 4.88 14.66
C ARG A 121 -1.51 4.41 13.26
N LEU A 122 -2.81 4.49 12.93
CA LEU A 122 -3.31 4.10 11.61
C LEU A 122 -2.80 5.04 10.51
N TYR A 123 -2.74 6.35 10.76
CA TYR A 123 -2.18 7.33 9.82
C TYR A 123 -0.69 7.10 9.57
N GLU A 124 0.08 6.82 10.62
CA GLU A 124 1.52 6.51 10.54
C GLU A 124 1.80 5.17 9.87
N ALA A 125 0.82 4.26 9.84
CA ALA A 125 0.94 2.98 9.16
C ALA A 125 0.68 3.06 7.64
N ASN A 126 0.33 4.23 7.08
CA ASN A 126 0.10 4.38 5.64
C ASN A 126 1.38 4.13 4.84
N ILE A 127 1.37 3.10 4.01
CA ILE A 127 2.49 2.70 3.12
C ILE A 127 2.04 2.43 1.68
N LEU A 128 0.79 2.74 1.34
CA LEU A 128 0.17 2.52 0.03
C LEU A 128 0.19 3.76 -0.85
#